data_AF-A0A7S0HNG9-F1
#
_entry.id   AF-A0A7S0HNG9-F1
#
_cell.length_a   1.000
_cell.length_b   1.000
_cell.length_c   1.000
_cell.angle_alpha   90.00
_cell.angle_beta   90.00
_cell.angle_gamma   90.00
#
_symmetry.space_group_name_H-M   'P 1'
#
loop_
_entity.id
_entity.type
_entity.pdbx_description
1 polymer ?
#
loop_
_entity_poly.entity_id
_entity_poly.type
_entity_poly.pdbx_seq_one_letter_code
_entity_poly.pdbx_strand_id
1 'polypeptide(L)'
;EAAPHGWRKAGPPDAAGGPPIPLLGREAVEISVKYASYLERQAKEVARMESHQGAPIPPGTDFASIPCLSREEVDKLTAAQPATLADAASISGITPNALRYVLAHVGGRKGAAAGRRAQAKEAAARGAEGKEADA
;
A
#
# COMPACT_ATOMS: atom_id res chain seq x y z
N GLU A 1 51.55 9.89 -2.24
CA GLU A 1 50.42 9.45 -1.41
C GLU A 1 49.16 10.15 -1.93
N ALA A 2 48.41 9.47 -2.79
CA ALA A 2 47.38 10.08 -3.64
C ALA A 2 46.01 9.45 -3.34
N ALA A 3 45.03 10.30 -3.04
CA ALA A 3 43.64 9.89 -2.90
C ALA A 3 43.15 9.18 -4.18
N PRO A 4 42.30 8.13 -4.07
CA PRO A 4 41.81 7.40 -5.23
C PRO A 4 41.05 8.35 -6.16
N HIS A 5 41.44 8.34 -7.43
CA HIS A 5 41.22 9.35 -8.48
C HIS A 5 39.77 9.51 -8.98
N GLY A 6 38.74 9.19 -8.21
CA GLY A 6 37.40 8.94 -8.78
C GLY A 6 36.28 9.94 -8.52
N TRP A 7 36.32 10.75 -7.46
CA TRP A 7 35.04 11.31 -6.93
C TRP A 7 35.11 12.74 -6.37
N ARG A 8 36.07 13.57 -6.79
CA ARG A 8 36.01 15.02 -6.50
C ARG A 8 35.57 15.79 -7.74
N LYS A 9 34.38 16.37 -7.65
CA LYS A 9 33.66 17.25 -8.61
C LYS A 9 32.62 16.54 -9.49
N ALA A 10 31.52 16.10 -8.90
CA ALA A 10 30.23 16.20 -9.57
C ALA A 10 29.45 17.32 -8.87
N GLY A 11 29.53 18.54 -9.43
CA GLY A 11 28.52 19.56 -9.16
C GLY A 11 27.18 19.14 -9.80
N PRO A 12 26.09 19.87 -9.54
CA PRO A 12 24.79 19.58 -10.14
C PRO A 12 24.92 19.47 -11.67
N PRO A 13 24.44 18.37 -12.29
CA PRO A 13 24.76 17.98 -13.67
C PRO A 13 24.22 18.92 -14.75
N ASP A 14 23.39 19.87 -14.35
CA ASP A 14 22.71 20.89 -15.15
C ASP A 14 23.49 22.21 -15.23
N ALA A 15 24.51 22.40 -14.38
CA ALA A 15 25.38 23.57 -14.43
C ALA A 15 26.62 23.29 -15.30
N ALA A 16 26.54 23.68 -16.57
CA ALA A 16 27.62 23.71 -17.57
C ALA A 16 28.16 22.36 -18.07
N GLY A 17 27.68 21.94 -19.26
CA GLY A 17 28.47 21.14 -20.20
C GLY A 17 28.88 19.73 -19.77
N GLY A 18 28.13 19.07 -18.88
CA GLY A 18 28.30 17.65 -18.59
C GLY A 18 28.02 16.77 -19.81
N PRO A 19 28.60 15.55 -19.89
CA PRO A 19 28.37 14.65 -21.01
C PRO A 19 26.86 14.39 -21.15
N PRO A 20 26.32 14.37 -22.38
CA PRO A 20 24.90 14.14 -22.59
C PRO A 20 24.52 12.81 -21.93
N ILE A 21 23.51 12.87 -21.07
CA ILE A 21 22.91 11.67 -20.48
C ILE A 21 22.56 10.75 -21.67
N PRO A 22 23.10 9.52 -21.73
CA PRO A 22 22.83 8.61 -22.84
C PRO A 22 21.31 8.45 -23.00
N LEU A 23 20.82 8.18 -24.22
CA LEU A 23 19.38 8.17 -24.53
C LEU A 23 18.56 7.31 -23.54
N LEU A 24 19.14 6.20 -23.06
CA LEU A 24 18.58 5.35 -22.01
C LEU A 24 18.29 6.10 -20.69
N GLY A 25 19.12 7.07 -20.32
CA GLY A 25 18.95 7.88 -19.12
C GLY A 25 17.90 8.98 -19.28
N ARG A 26 17.65 9.49 -20.50
CA ARG A 26 16.50 10.40 -20.74
C ARG A 26 15.18 9.65 -20.62
N GLU A 27 15.08 8.48 -21.23
CA GLU A 27 13.91 7.60 -21.11
C GLU A 27 13.68 7.16 -19.66
N ALA A 28 14.73 6.78 -18.93
CA ALA A 28 14.63 6.41 -17.53
C ALA A 28 14.14 7.58 -16.65
N VAL A 29 14.63 8.81 -16.88
CA VAL A 29 14.16 10.00 -16.17
C VAL A 29 12.69 10.28 -16.52
N GLU A 30 12.32 10.22 -17.79
CA GLU A 30 10.93 10.41 -18.22
C GLU A 30 9.98 9.36 -17.63
N ILE A 31 10.38 8.08 -17.61
CA ILE A 31 9.65 6.99 -16.95
C ILE A 31 9.54 7.28 -15.46
N SER A 32 10.64 7.60 -14.78
CA SER A 32 10.63 7.85 -13.34
C SER A 32 9.66 8.97 -12.94
N VAL A 33 9.63 10.07 -13.71
CA VAL A 33 8.71 11.18 -13.47
C VAL A 33 7.26 10.78 -13.75
N LYS A 34 7.00 10.05 -14.85
CA LYS A 34 5.65 9.59 -15.21
C LYS A 34 5.07 8.62 -14.17
N TYR A 35 5.90 7.73 -13.62
CA TYR A 35 5.45 6.66 -12.72
C TYR A 35 5.66 6.96 -11.22
N ALA A 36 6.38 8.03 -10.85
CA ALA A 36 6.66 8.37 -9.44
C ALA A 36 5.41 8.37 -8.57
N SER A 37 4.35 9.06 -8.99
CA SER A 37 3.10 9.15 -8.23
C SER A 37 2.40 7.79 -8.05
N TYR A 38 2.52 6.89 -9.03
CA TYR A 38 1.97 5.55 -8.97
C TYR A 38 2.76 4.67 -8.01
N LEU A 39 4.08 4.69 -8.11
CA LEU A 39 4.97 3.94 -7.23
C LEU A 39 4.81 4.38 -5.77
N GLU A 40 4.66 5.69 -5.52
CA GLU A 40 4.36 6.20 -4.18
C GLU A 40 3.04 5.67 -3.63
N ARG A 41 1.99 5.63 -4.45
CA ARG A 41 0.69 5.07 -4.05
C ARG A 41 0.78 3.57 -3.78
N GLN A 42 1.45 2.82 -4.66
CA GLN A 42 1.67 1.39 -4.45
C GLN A 42 2.48 1.10 -3.19
N ALA A 43 3.54 1.87 -2.92
CA ALA A 43 4.34 1.74 -1.71
C ALA A 43 3.49 1.97 -0.45
N LYS A 44 2.61 2.99 -0.47
CA LYS A 44 1.67 3.23 0.64
C LYS A 44 0.67 2.08 0.81
N GLU A 45 0.18 1.51 -0.27
CA GLU A 45 -0.73 0.35 -0.22
C GLU A 45 -0.03 -0.89 0.34
N VAL A 46 1.21 -1.16 -0.07
CA VAL A 46 2.03 -2.26 0.46
C VAL A 46 2.26 -2.06 1.96
N ALA A 47 2.74 -0.90 2.39
CA ALA A 47 2.96 -0.62 3.81
C ALA A 47 1.68 -0.77 4.65
N ARG A 48 0.53 -0.36 4.11
CA ARG A 48 -0.76 -0.56 4.76
C ARG A 48 -1.10 -2.05 4.88
N MET A 49 -0.92 -2.84 3.81
CA MET A 49 -1.14 -4.28 3.85
C MET A 49 -0.21 -4.98 4.83
N GLU A 50 1.06 -4.57 4.91
CA GLU A 50 2.04 -5.09 5.87
C GLU A 50 1.59 -4.85 7.31
N SER A 51 1.06 -3.67 7.63
CA SER A 51 0.49 -3.39 8.96
C SER A 51 -0.73 -4.25 9.31
N HIS A 52 -1.37 -4.87 8.32
CA HIS A 52 -2.51 -5.77 8.49
C HIS A 52 -2.13 -7.26 8.51
N GLN A 53 -0.85 -7.63 8.42
CA GLN A 53 -0.41 -9.03 8.44
C GLN A 53 -0.95 -9.82 9.66
N GLY A 54 -1.03 -9.17 10.82
CA GLY A 54 -1.58 -9.78 12.05
C GLY A 54 -3.11 -9.80 12.15
N ALA A 55 -3.85 -9.39 11.10
CA ALA A 55 -5.30 -9.40 11.15
C ALA A 55 -5.82 -10.85 11.22
N PRO A 56 -6.61 -11.21 12.25
CA PRO A 56 -7.12 -12.56 12.40
C PRO A 56 -8.25 -12.83 11.41
N ILE A 57 -8.22 -13.99 10.78
CA ILE A 57 -9.28 -14.50 9.92
C ILE A 57 -10.17 -15.42 10.78
N PRO A 58 -11.47 -15.14 10.92
CA PRO A 58 -12.36 -15.99 11.71
C PRO A 58 -12.38 -17.44 11.19
N PRO A 59 -12.36 -18.44 12.08
CA PRO A 59 -12.49 -19.83 11.66
C PRO A 59 -13.84 -20.05 10.97
N GLY A 60 -13.86 -20.84 9.90
CA GLY A 60 -15.08 -21.08 9.10
C GLY A 60 -15.46 -19.91 8.18
N THR A 61 -14.52 -19.03 7.84
CA THR A 61 -14.75 -18.00 6.82
C THR A 61 -15.03 -18.66 5.46
N ASP A 62 -16.18 -18.34 4.88
CA ASP A 62 -16.53 -18.78 3.53
C ASP A 62 -15.82 -17.92 2.48
N PHE A 63 -14.68 -18.40 1.99
CA PHE A 63 -13.90 -17.72 0.96
C PHE A 63 -14.62 -17.67 -0.39
N ALA A 64 -15.55 -18.59 -0.67
CA ALA A 64 -16.33 -18.56 -1.91
C ALA A 64 -17.33 -17.40 -1.94
N SER A 65 -17.72 -16.88 -0.78
CA SER A 65 -18.57 -15.69 -0.66
C SER A 65 -17.83 -14.36 -0.95
N ILE A 66 -16.50 -14.38 -1.05
CA ILE A 66 -15.69 -13.17 -1.23
C ILE A 66 -15.64 -12.84 -2.73
N PRO A 67 -16.13 -11.66 -3.16
CA PRO A 67 -16.08 -11.28 -4.55
C PRO A 67 -14.64 -11.08 -5.02
N CYS A 68 -14.41 -11.30 -6.32
CA CYS A 68 -13.12 -11.09 -7.00
C CYS A 68 -11.98 -12.05 -6.62
N LEU A 69 -12.22 -13.06 -5.77
CA LEU A 69 -11.30 -14.19 -5.65
C LEU A 69 -11.45 -15.13 -6.85
N SER A 70 -10.33 -15.59 -7.39
CA SER A 70 -10.31 -16.64 -8.38
C SER A 70 -10.67 -18.00 -7.76
N ARG A 71 -11.07 -18.95 -8.60
CA ARG A 71 -11.39 -20.30 -8.13
C ARG A 71 -10.19 -20.97 -7.44
N GLU A 72 -8.99 -20.82 -8.01
CA GLU A 72 -7.78 -21.37 -7.43
C GLU A 72 -7.46 -20.76 -6.07
N GLU A 73 -7.64 -19.45 -5.89
CA GLU A 73 -7.41 -18.78 -4.61
C GLU A 73 -8.42 -19.25 -3.56
N VAL A 74 -9.70 -19.39 -3.94
CA VAL A 74 -10.75 -19.93 -3.05
C VAL A 74 -10.40 -21.35 -2.62
N ASP A 75 -10.06 -22.24 -3.56
CA ASP A 75 -9.76 -23.64 -3.28
C ASP A 75 -8.54 -23.75 -2.34
N LYS A 76 -7.48 -22.97 -2.59
CA LYS A 76 -6.26 -22.93 -1.76
C LYS A 76 -6.51 -22.38 -0.36
N LEU A 77 -7.22 -21.25 -0.25
CA LEU A 77 -7.56 -20.65 1.05
C LEU A 77 -8.48 -21.56 1.87
N THR A 78 -9.44 -22.20 1.21
CA THR A 78 -10.38 -23.11 1.84
C THR A 78 -9.67 -24.37 2.36
N ALA A 79 -8.71 -24.91 1.60
CA ALA A 79 -7.91 -26.06 2.03
C ALA A 79 -6.95 -25.72 3.18
N ALA A 80 -6.31 -24.54 3.14
CA ALA A 80 -5.32 -24.14 4.14
C ALA A 80 -5.93 -23.64 5.45
N GLN A 81 -7.15 -23.07 5.43
CA GLN A 81 -7.80 -22.44 6.59
C GLN A 81 -6.85 -21.54 7.41
N PRO A 82 -6.25 -20.50 6.79
CA PRO A 82 -5.27 -19.65 7.46
C PRO A 82 -5.89 -18.90 8.65
N ALA A 83 -5.16 -18.81 9.77
CA ALA A 83 -5.60 -18.11 10.97
C ALA A 83 -5.40 -16.59 10.86
N THR A 84 -4.41 -16.15 10.08
CA THR A 84 -4.06 -14.74 9.89
C THR A 84 -3.87 -14.38 8.42
N LEU A 85 -3.85 -13.08 8.11
CA LEU A 85 -3.49 -12.62 6.77
C LEU A 85 -2.05 -12.97 6.38
N ALA A 86 -1.12 -13.00 7.33
CA ALA A 86 0.25 -13.44 7.07
C ALA A 86 0.32 -14.92 6.65
N ASP A 87 -0.47 -15.78 7.29
CA ASP A 87 -0.56 -17.19 6.92
C ASP A 87 -1.15 -17.34 5.52
N ALA A 88 -2.21 -16.57 5.21
CA ALA A 88 -2.82 -16.56 3.87
C ALA A 88 -1.82 -16.10 2.79
N ALA A 89 -0.97 -15.11 3.09
CA ALA A 89 0.06 -14.60 2.18
C ALA A 89 1.17 -15.61 1.91
N SER A 90 1.40 -16.55 2.83
CA SER A 90 2.43 -17.59 2.70
C SER A 90 2.01 -18.75 1.81
N ILE A 91 0.73 -18.81 1.42
CA ILE A 91 0.20 -19.87 0.55
C ILE A 91 0.63 -19.61 -0.89
N SER A 92 1.24 -20.61 -1.51
CA SER A 92 1.72 -20.52 -2.89
C SER A 92 0.58 -20.23 -3.89
N GLY A 93 0.76 -19.17 -4.66
CA GLY A 93 -0.21 -18.74 -5.67
C GLY A 93 -1.44 -18.02 -5.12
N ILE A 94 -1.36 -17.50 -3.90
CA ILE A 94 -2.26 -16.41 -3.44
C ILE A 94 -1.67 -15.08 -3.88
N THR A 95 -2.49 -14.24 -4.53
CA THR A 95 -2.06 -12.93 -5.01
C THR A 95 -2.19 -11.84 -3.93
N PRO A 96 -1.40 -10.76 -4.01
CA PRO A 96 -1.58 -9.60 -3.12
C PRO A 96 -2.99 -9.00 -3.18
N ASN A 97 -3.66 -9.07 -4.34
CA ASN A 97 -5.04 -8.61 -4.48
C ASN A 97 -6.04 -9.49 -3.73
N ALA A 98 -5.88 -10.82 -3.75
CA ALA A 98 -6.71 -11.72 -2.95
C ALA A 98 -6.64 -11.39 -1.45
N LEU A 99 -5.44 -11.10 -0.93
CA LEU A 99 -5.27 -10.68 0.46
C LEU A 99 -6.04 -9.40 0.78
N ARG A 100 -6.10 -8.45 -0.16
CA ARG A 100 -6.91 -7.22 -0.01
C ARG A 100 -8.39 -7.53 0.07
N TYR A 101 -8.90 -8.46 -0.73
CA TYR A 101 -10.30 -8.87 -0.70
C TYR A 101 -10.66 -9.59 0.60
N VAL A 102 -9.79 -10.49 1.06
CA VAL A 102 -9.93 -11.17 2.35
C VAL A 102 -9.92 -10.15 3.50
N LEU A 103 -8.95 -9.22 3.50
CA LEU A 103 -8.89 -8.15 4.49
C LEU A 103 -10.15 -7.29 4.47
N ALA A 104 -10.68 -6.95 3.29
CA ALA A 104 -11.92 -6.16 3.18
C ALA A 104 -13.14 -6.94 3.69
N HIS A 105 -13.22 -8.25 3.46
CA HIS A 105 -14.31 -9.09 3.95
C HIS A 105 -14.29 -9.25 5.49
N VAL A 106 -13.11 -9.48 6.06
CA VAL A 106 -12.92 -9.65 7.52
C VAL A 106 -12.99 -8.29 8.23
N GLY A 107 -12.33 -7.28 7.65
CA GLY A 107 -12.29 -5.91 8.13
C GLY A 107 -13.62 -5.19 7.98
N GLY A 108 -14.43 -5.47 6.95
CA GLY A 108 -15.74 -4.87 6.72
C GLY A 108 -16.74 -5.12 7.85
N ARG A 109 -16.63 -6.28 8.53
CA ARG A 109 -17.41 -6.57 9.75
C ARG A 109 -17.08 -5.66 10.93
N LYS A 110 -15.86 -5.09 10.99
CA LYS A 110 -15.41 -4.12 12.03
C LYS A 110 -15.37 -2.66 11.53
N GLY A 111 -15.13 -2.45 10.24
CA GLY A 111 -14.85 -1.17 9.59
C GLY A 111 -16.08 -0.30 9.39
N ALA A 112 -17.27 -0.90 9.23
CA ALA A 112 -18.52 -0.15 9.26
C ALA A 112 -18.71 0.58 10.59
N ALA A 113 -18.27 0.00 11.73
CA ALA A 113 -18.35 0.63 13.04
C ALA A 113 -17.21 1.64 13.29
N ALA A 114 -15.98 1.34 12.85
CA ALA A 114 -14.82 2.21 13.02
C ALA A 114 -14.85 3.46 12.11
N GLY A 115 -15.27 3.30 10.85
CA GLY A 115 -15.43 4.40 9.89
C GLY A 115 -16.55 5.37 10.28
N ARG A 116 -17.63 4.88 10.92
CA ARG A 116 -18.66 5.73 11.53
C ARG A 116 -18.13 6.50 12.74
N ARG A 117 -17.29 5.91 13.59
CA ARG A 117 -16.68 6.59 14.74
C ARG A 117 -15.63 7.63 14.35
N ALA A 118 -14.83 7.37 13.31
CA ALA A 118 -13.86 8.33 12.80
C ALA A 118 -14.54 9.55 12.16
N GLN A 119 -15.57 9.33 11.31
CA GLN A 119 -16.38 10.39 10.72
C GLN A 119 -17.18 11.17 11.78
N ALA A 120 -17.71 10.50 12.82
CA ALA A 120 -18.38 11.16 13.93
C ALA A 120 -17.42 12.02 14.79
N LYS A 121 -16.17 11.57 15.01
CA LYS A 121 -15.15 12.37 15.71
C LYS A 121 -14.74 13.59 14.90
N GLU A 122 -14.59 13.47 13.59
CA GLU A 122 -14.24 14.58 12.70
C GLU A 122 -15.40 15.59 12.56
N ALA A 123 -16.65 15.11 12.49
CA ALA A 123 -17.83 15.96 12.52
C ALA A 123 -18.02 16.67 13.88
N ALA A 124 -17.73 16.00 15.00
CA ALA A 124 -17.77 16.60 16.33
C ALA A 124 -16.67 17.65 16.54
N ALA A 125 -15.47 17.44 15.97
CA ALA A 125 -14.40 18.44 16.00
C ALA A 125 -14.77 19.71 15.21
N ARG A 126 -15.38 19.57 14.03
CA ARG A 126 -15.85 20.72 13.22
C ARG A 126 -17.05 21.46 13.84
N GLY A 127 -17.84 20.80 14.69
CA GLY A 127 -18.98 21.42 15.38
C GLY A 127 -18.61 22.26 16.61
N ALA A 128 -17.41 22.07 17.17
CA ALA A 128 -16.94 22.83 18.33
C ALA A 128 -16.37 24.21 17.93
N GLU A 129 -15.77 24.32 16.74
CA GLU A 129 -15.13 25.56 16.26
C GLU A 129 -16.13 26.64 15.80
N GLY A 130 -17.40 26.28 15.58
CA GLY A 130 -18.44 27.21 15.13
C GLY A 130 -19.23 27.92 16.23
N LYS A 131 -18.99 27.61 17.51
CA LYS A 131 -19.80 28.11 18.65
C LYS A 131 -19.12 29.18 19.51
N GLU A 132 -17.90 29.59 19.15
CA GLU A 132 -17.09 30.58 19.89
C GLU A 132 -16.99 31.93 19.16
N ALA A 133 -17.65 32.08 18.00
CA ALA A 133 -17.60 33.31 17.19
C ALA A 133 -18.85 34.23 17.33
N ASP A 134 -19.80 33.91 18.21
CA ASP A 134 -21.05 34.68 18.41
C ASP A 134 -21.29 35.06 19.90
N ALA A 135 -20.21 35.38 20.62
CA ALA A 135 -20.25 35.97 21.96
C ALA A 135 -19.32 37.20 22.00
#